data_AF-A0A3D3GP16-F1
#
_entry.id   AF-A0A3D3GP16-F1
#
_cell.length_a   1.000
_cell.length_b   1.000
_cell.length_c   1.000
_cell.angle_alpha   90.00
_cell.angle_beta   90.00
_cell.angle_gamma   90.00
#
_symmetry.space_group_name_H-M   'P 1'
#
loop_
_entity.id
_entity.type
_entity.pdbx_description
1 polymer ?
#
loop_
_entity_poly.entity_id
_entity_poly.type
_entity_poly.pdbx_seq_one_letter_code
_entity_poly.pdbx_strand_id
1 'polypeptide(L)'
;MNEKLSNRFPRGILSGKNPNDLEETAGQFPEARDIVDAFYRTLQKEGDKSDFDNAVEKAKNAHRFKEWSHKEILDIAELALQEMHALENAAQDKERWKRISPETAKSVKRIVVFSAPGTYTKPVKDDRWQEKKWAWGMDRLRDDRAARLGIVLSGLAIGKDFSVFDSLEPLDANDDDLKELRENAKEAVLASRIRFIYTGRPDEVEAVRKALRQHNSFIPEKIVDIIDDPKIDNTLDQVRELGKSLHEVYEAGNIKAGDSIVFVAHGPHLVRMAGLLNHFKSIPEDVNILFDPLPIPRLGIAEYPFMETKGKLFNTVSGISAESCQYRILGA
;
A
#
# COMPACT_ATOMS: atom_id res chain seq x y z
N MET A 1 -30.48 5.32 21.02
CA MET A 1 -29.00 5.46 20.89
C MET A 1 -28.50 4.20 20.20
N ASN A 2 -27.78 4.37 19.08
CA ASN A 2 -27.87 3.52 17.88
C ASN A 2 -27.31 2.09 17.97
N GLU A 3 -28.16 1.10 17.71
CA GLU A 3 -27.88 -0.33 17.45
C GLU A 3 -27.12 -0.62 16.14
N LYS A 4 -26.56 0.39 15.45
CA LYS A 4 -26.01 0.23 14.09
C LYS A 4 -24.55 -0.26 14.01
N LEU A 5 -23.84 -0.41 15.12
CA LEU A 5 -22.44 -0.86 15.11
C LEU A 5 -22.24 -2.35 15.44
N SER A 6 -23.28 -3.08 15.85
CA SER A 6 -23.12 -4.47 16.35
C SER A 6 -23.03 -5.57 15.28
N ASN A 7 -23.21 -5.25 13.99
CA ASN A 7 -23.38 -6.25 12.92
C ASN A 7 -22.30 -6.22 11.81
N ARG A 8 -21.12 -5.61 12.01
CA ARG A 8 -20.11 -5.47 10.93
C ARG A 8 -18.80 -6.26 11.07
N PHE A 9 -18.64 -7.12 12.07
CA PHE A 9 -17.47 -7.99 12.15
C PHE A 9 -17.91 -9.46 12.28
N PRO A 10 -17.51 -10.36 11.36
CA PRO A 10 -17.77 -11.78 11.52
C PRO A 10 -17.11 -12.26 12.82
N ARG A 11 -17.91 -12.89 13.69
CA ARG A 11 -17.40 -13.63 14.84
C ARG A 11 -16.67 -14.87 14.32
N GLY A 12 -15.37 -14.95 14.58
CA GLY A 12 -14.64 -16.20 14.41
C GLY A 12 -13.19 -15.99 14.01
N ILE A 13 -12.31 -16.50 14.88
CA ILE A 13 -10.90 -16.84 14.66
C ILE A 13 -9.92 -15.69 14.81
N LEU A 14 -9.43 -15.47 16.04
CA LEU A 14 -8.05 -15.04 16.29
C LEU A 14 -7.51 -15.65 17.60
N SER A 15 -7.22 -16.95 17.59
CA SER A 15 -6.22 -17.53 18.48
C SER A 15 -4.97 -17.83 17.66
N GLY A 16 -3.97 -16.97 17.78
CA GLY A 16 -2.68 -17.13 17.11
C GLY A 16 -1.81 -15.91 17.37
N LYS A 17 -1.06 -15.94 18.47
CA LYS A 17 0.00 -14.96 18.73
C LYS A 17 1.06 -15.09 17.62
N ASN A 18 1.52 -13.96 17.06
CA ASN A 18 2.92 -13.56 17.23
C ASN A 18 3.09 -12.02 17.10
N PRO A 19 3.82 -11.33 18.01
CA PRO A 19 3.83 -9.85 18.13
C PRO A 19 4.88 -9.06 17.32
N ASN A 20 5.64 -9.66 16.41
CA ASN A 20 7.00 -9.14 16.12
C ASN A 20 7.14 -8.05 15.06
N ASP A 21 6.04 -7.40 14.69
CA ASP A 21 6.06 -6.43 13.60
C ASP A 21 6.15 -4.98 14.01
N LEU A 22 5.87 -4.78 15.28
CA LEU A 22 6.02 -3.54 15.99
C LEU A 22 7.14 -3.66 17.02
N GLU A 23 7.83 -4.79 17.23
CA GLU A 23 8.66 -4.94 18.44
C GLU A 23 9.89 -4.03 18.52
N GLU A 24 10.56 -3.74 17.40
CA GLU A 24 11.72 -2.85 17.41
C GLU A 24 11.31 -1.38 17.65
N THR A 25 10.18 -0.94 17.09
CA THR A 25 9.62 0.41 17.28
C THR A 25 8.78 0.52 18.57
N ALA A 26 8.02 -0.51 18.94
CA ALA A 26 7.20 -0.58 20.16
C ALA A 26 8.05 -0.84 21.41
N GLY A 27 9.24 -1.43 21.27
CA GLY A 27 10.27 -1.36 22.31
C GLY A 27 10.65 0.07 22.65
N GLN A 28 10.49 1.02 21.70
CA GLN A 28 10.69 2.45 21.92
C GLN A 28 9.42 3.17 22.43
N PHE A 29 8.22 2.62 22.17
CA PHE A 29 6.92 3.20 22.54
C PHE A 29 5.97 2.19 23.24
N PRO A 30 6.29 1.72 24.46
CA PRO A 30 5.49 0.71 25.15
C PRO A 30 4.07 1.19 25.49
N GLU A 31 3.86 2.47 25.78
CA GLU A 31 2.53 3.00 26.10
C GLU A 31 1.63 3.09 24.86
N ALA A 32 2.19 3.36 23.67
CA ALA A 32 1.45 3.29 22.41
C ALA A 32 0.91 1.87 22.15
N ARG A 33 1.73 0.86 22.47
CA ARG A 33 1.32 -0.56 22.38
C ARG A 33 0.19 -0.86 23.35
N ASP A 34 0.29 -0.40 24.60
CA ASP A 34 -0.77 -0.56 25.60
C ASP A 34 -2.11 0.03 25.12
N ILE A 35 -2.09 1.26 24.56
CA ILE A 35 -3.29 1.91 23.99
C ILE A 35 -3.89 1.06 22.87
N VAL A 36 -3.06 0.65 21.91
CA VAL A 36 -3.53 -0.09 20.73
C VAL A 36 -4.09 -1.46 21.12
N ASP A 37 -3.43 -2.18 22.04
CA ASP A 37 -3.89 -3.48 22.50
C ASP A 37 -5.16 -3.35 23.36
N ALA A 38 -5.30 -2.30 24.17
CA ALA A 38 -6.53 -2.06 24.93
C ALA A 38 -7.70 -1.66 24.03
N PHE A 39 -7.49 -0.77 23.04
CA PHE A 39 -8.47 -0.42 22.01
C PHE A 39 -9.00 -1.67 21.32
N TYR A 40 -8.08 -2.55 20.97
CA TYR A 40 -8.34 -3.80 20.29
C TYR A 40 -9.20 -4.75 21.13
N ARG A 41 -8.87 -4.93 22.41
CA ARG A 41 -9.67 -5.77 23.33
C ARG A 41 -11.08 -5.22 23.50
N THR A 42 -11.23 -3.90 23.62
CA THR A 42 -12.53 -3.24 23.71
C THR A 42 -13.37 -3.49 22.45
N LEU A 43 -12.77 -3.38 21.25
CA LEU A 43 -13.47 -3.70 19.99
C LEU A 43 -13.92 -5.16 19.91
N GLN A 44 -13.11 -6.09 20.41
CA GLN A 44 -13.44 -7.52 20.41
C GLN A 44 -14.44 -7.94 21.49
N LYS A 45 -14.84 -7.01 22.37
CA LYS A 45 -15.63 -7.30 23.59
C LYS A 45 -14.92 -8.19 24.60
N GLU A 46 -13.60 -8.35 24.47
CA GLU A 46 -12.76 -9.10 25.40
C GLU A 46 -12.08 -8.21 26.45
N GLY A 47 -12.24 -6.88 26.34
CA GLY A 47 -11.75 -5.89 27.31
C GLY A 47 -12.82 -4.88 27.70
N ASP A 48 -12.71 -4.37 28.94
CA ASP A 48 -13.57 -3.30 29.42
C ASP A 48 -13.15 -1.96 28.77
N LYS A 49 -14.09 -1.06 28.53
CA LYS A 49 -13.80 0.32 28.14
C LYS A 49 -12.87 0.99 29.16
N SER A 50 -13.00 0.62 30.44
CA SER A 50 -12.12 1.09 31.51
C SER A 50 -10.65 0.72 31.29
N ASP A 51 -10.33 -0.46 30.73
CA ASP A 51 -8.96 -0.87 30.42
C ASP A 51 -8.33 0.03 29.35
N PHE A 52 -9.11 0.40 28.33
CA PHE A 52 -8.67 1.32 27.30
C PHE A 52 -8.50 2.74 27.82
N ASP A 53 -9.45 3.24 28.61
CA ASP A 53 -9.35 4.55 29.25
C ASP A 53 -8.11 4.63 30.16
N ASN A 54 -7.83 3.57 30.93
CA ASN A 54 -6.63 3.46 31.76
C ASN A 54 -5.33 3.47 30.94
N ALA A 55 -5.29 2.77 29.80
CA ALA A 55 -4.12 2.77 28.92
C ALA A 55 -3.84 4.17 28.34
N VAL A 56 -4.90 4.89 27.95
CA VAL A 56 -4.81 6.28 27.47
C VAL A 56 -4.33 7.22 28.58
N GLU A 57 -4.90 7.14 29.78
CA GLU A 57 -4.48 7.97 30.92
C GLU A 57 -3.03 7.68 31.35
N LYS A 58 -2.61 6.41 31.34
CA LYS A 58 -1.21 6.04 31.62
C LYS A 58 -0.25 6.66 30.59
N ALA A 59 -0.61 6.63 29.31
CA ALA A 59 0.22 7.20 28.24
C ALA A 59 0.33 8.73 28.33
N LYS A 60 -0.76 9.43 28.67
CA LYS A 60 -0.74 10.89 28.92
C LYS A 60 0.26 11.28 29.99
N ASN A 61 0.35 10.49 31.06
CA ASN A 61 1.25 10.74 32.18
C ASN A 61 2.72 10.39 31.88
N ALA A 62 3.04 9.75 30.75
CA ALA A 62 4.40 9.32 30.40
C ALA A 62 5.26 10.41 29.70
N HIS A 63 4.78 11.65 29.58
CA HIS A 63 5.48 12.83 29.02
C HIS A 63 6.03 12.71 27.57
N ARG A 64 5.72 11.63 26.84
CA ARG A 64 6.29 11.33 25.52
C ARG A 64 5.30 11.34 24.36
N PHE A 65 4.01 11.48 24.63
CA PHE A 65 2.97 11.39 23.61
C PHE A 65 2.22 12.71 23.48
N LYS A 66 1.75 13.00 22.26
CA LYS A 66 0.71 14.02 22.04
C LYS A 66 -0.46 13.68 22.97
N GLU A 67 -1.07 14.68 23.59
CA GLU A 67 -2.28 14.47 24.41
C GLU A 67 -3.43 14.02 23.52
N TRP A 68 -3.59 12.70 23.34
CA TRP A 68 -4.71 12.12 22.60
C TRP A 68 -5.83 11.77 23.58
N SER A 69 -7.02 12.25 23.30
CA SER A 69 -8.25 11.83 23.97
C SER A 69 -8.77 10.52 23.38
N HIS A 70 -9.61 9.82 24.16
CA HIS A 70 -10.35 8.65 23.69
C HIS A 70 -11.06 8.94 22.36
N LYS A 71 -11.75 10.08 22.29
CA LYS A 71 -12.53 10.47 21.11
C LYS A 71 -11.63 10.61 19.88
N GLU A 72 -10.47 11.25 20.01
CA GLU A 72 -9.54 11.41 18.88
C GLU A 72 -9.05 10.06 18.36
N ILE A 73 -8.74 9.11 19.24
CA ILE A 73 -8.29 7.76 18.82
C ILE A 73 -9.41 7.02 18.06
N LEU A 74 -10.66 7.14 18.51
CA LEU A 74 -11.82 6.59 17.80
C LEU A 74 -12.04 7.26 16.45
N ASP A 75 -11.98 8.59 16.41
CA ASP A 75 -12.17 9.37 15.19
C ASP A 75 -11.10 8.99 14.15
N ILE A 76 -9.84 8.78 14.56
CA ILE A 76 -8.76 8.28 13.70
C ILE A 76 -9.08 6.89 13.14
N ALA A 77 -9.52 5.96 13.99
CA ALA A 77 -9.87 4.61 13.57
C ALA A 77 -11.04 4.61 12.57
N GLU A 78 -12.07 5.43 12.85
CA GLU A 78 -13.24 5.54 11.99
C GLU A 78 -12.90 6.16 10.64
N LEU A 79 -12.12 7.25 10.63
CA LEU A 79 -11.63 7.87 9.39
C LEU A 79 -10.79 6.90 8.56
N ALA A 80 -9.88 6.16 9.19
CA ALA A 80 -9.07 5.16 8.50
C ALA A 80 -9.97 4.09 7.84
N LEU A 81 -10.96 3.56 8.57
CA LEU A 81 -11.89 2.57 8.02
C LEU A 81 -12.75 3.14 6.88
N GLN A 82 -13.17 4.39 6.97
CA GLN A 82 -13.91 5.08 5.89
C GLN A 82 -13.04 5.24 4.64
N GLU A 83 -11.78 5.67 4.78
CA GLU A 83 -10.82 5.75 3.68
C GLU A 83 -10.57 4.37 3.04
N MET A 84 -10.37 3.33 3.85
CA MET A 84 -10.20 1.95 3.36
C MET A 84 -11.42 1.48 2.58
N HIS A 85 -12.63 1.80 3.05
CA HIS A 85 -13.86 1.43 2.36
C HIS A 85 -14.00 2.16 1.02
N ALA A 86 -13.64 3.44 0.95
CA ALA A 86 -13.64 4.20 -0.30
C ALA A 86 -12.66 3.61 -1.33
N LEU A 87 -11.45 3.24 -0.88
CA LEU A 87 -10.45 2.60 -1.73
C LEU A 87 -10.87 1.20 -2.20
N GLU A 88 -11.52 0.42 -1.34
CA GLU A 88 -12.06 -0.89 -1.70
C GLU A 88 -13.17 -0.77 -2.75
N ASN A 89 -14.12 0.16 -2.56
CA ASN A 89 -15.18 0.40 -3.55
C ASN A 89 -14.58 0.82 -4.90
N ALA A 90 -13.56 1.68 -4.89
CA ALA A 90 -12.87 2.04 -6.11
C ALA A 90 -12.16 0.84 -6.74
N ALA A 91 -11.55 -0.04 -5.95
CA ALA A 91 -10.84 -1.22 -6.46
C ALA A 91 -11.76 -2.26 -7.11
N GLN A 92 -13.04 -2.28 -6.72
CA GLN A 92 -14.06 -3.14 -7.32
C GLN A 92 -14.67 -2.55 -8.61
N ASP A 93 -14.45 -1.26 -8.88
CA ASP A 93 -14.93 -0.62 -10.10
C ASP A 93 -14.08 -1.02 -11.32
N LYS A 94 -14.62 -1.94 -12.11
CA LYS A 94 -13.97 -2.47 -13.32
C LYS A 94 -13.81 -1.44 -14.44
N GLU A 95 -14.59 -0.36 -14.42
CA GLU A 95 -14.58 0.66 -15.46
C GLU A 95 -13.66 1.84 -15.09
N ARG A 96 -13.01 1.78 -13.92
CA ARG A 96 -12.17 2.86 -13.39
C ARG A 96 -11.07 3.29 -14.36
N TRP A 97 -10.39 2.33 -14.98
CA TRP A 97 -9.29 2.66 -15.90
C TRP A 97 -9.77 3.31 -17.21
N LYS A 98 -11.00 3.03 -17.65
CA LYS A 98 -11.58 3.67 -18.84
C LYS A 98 -11.86 5.16 -18.67
N ARG A 99 -11.90 5.64 -17.42
CA ARG A 99 -12.09 7.06 -17.09
C ARG A 99 -10.77 7.82 -16.97
N ILE A 100 -9.62 7.15 -17.12
CA ILE A 100 -8.32 7.81 -17.10
C ILE A 100 -8.15 8.57 -18.42
N SER A 101 -7.99 9.89 -18.34
CA SER A 101 -7.76 10.71 -19.53
C SER A 101 -6.32 10.59 -20.06
N PRO A 102 -6.08 10.80 -21.36
CA PRO A 102 -4.73 10.88 -21.91
C PRO A 102 -3.84 11.93 -21.23
N GLU A 103 -4.40 13.05 -20.77
CA GLU A 103 -3.68 14.10 -20.04
C GLU A 103 -3.22 13.58 -18.67
N THR A 104 -4.10 12.87 -17.96
CA THR A 104 -3.75 12.23 -16.69
C THR A 104 -2.63 11.23 -16.92
N ALA A 105 -2.74 10.36 -17.93
CA ALA A 105 -1.72 9.39 -18.28
C ALA A 105 -0.37 10.04 -18.62
N LYS A 106 -0.36 11.14 -19.39
CA LYS A 106 0.87 11.90 -19.71
C LYS A 106 1.52 12.54 -18.47
N SER A 107 0.73 12.89 -17.45
CA SER A 107 1.26 13.44 -16.19
C SER A 107 1.95 12.39 -15.32
N VAL A 108 1.58 11.11 -15.45
CA VAL A 108 2.21 10.04 -14.65
C VAL A 108 3.65 9.82 -15.10
N LYS A 109 4.58 9.90 -14.15
CA LYS A 109 6.02 9.64 -14.39
C LYS A 109 6.54 8.40 -13.68
N ARG A 110 5.88 8.00 -12.59
CA ARG A 110 6.28 6.85 -11.78
C ARG A 110 5.07 6.02 -11.37
N ILE A 111 5.26 4.70 -11.36
CA ILE A 111 4.36 3.74 -10.73
C ILE A 111 5.16 3.05 -9.63
N VAL A 112 4.73 3.19 -8.39
CA VAL A 112 5.41 2.68 -7.20
C VAL A 112 4.67 1.46 -6.68
N VAL A 113 5.42 0.38 -6.47
CA VAL A 113 4.96 -0.84 -5.82
C VAL A 113 5.79 -1.06 -4.56
N PHE A 114 5.09 -1.10 -3.44
CA PHE A 114 5.64 -1.58 -2.18
C PHE A 114 5.45 -3.08 -2.12
N SER A 115 6.48 -3.78 -1.67
CA SER A 115 6.41 -5.21 -1.47
C SER A 115 5.25 -5.60 -0.56
N ALA A 116 4.78 -6.83 -0.73
CA ALA A 116 3.69 -7.39 0.04
C ALA A 116 4.02 -8.80 0.53
N PRO A 117 3.14 -9.40 1.35
CA PRO A 117 3.32 -10.79 1.76
C PRO A 117 3.51 -11.74 0.58
N GLY A 118 4.44 -12.70 0.75
CA GLY A 118 4.97 -13.51 -0.35
C GLY A 118 6.10 -12.80 -1.11
N THR A 119 6.39 -13.31 -2.30
CA THR A 119 7.28 -12.66 -3.30
C THR A 119 6.63 -12.81 -4.67
N TYR A 120 7.14 -12.12 -5.70
CA TYR A 120 6.68 -12.35 -7.07
C TYR A 120 6.66 -13.85 -7.47
N THR A 121 7.68 -14.61 -7.06
CA THR A 121 7.85 -16.02 -7.49
C THR A 121 7.24 -17.05 -6.55
N LYS A 122 6.98 -16.69 -5.28
CA LYS A 122 6.47 -17.61 -4.26
C LYS A 122 5.28 -16.98 -3.55
N PRO A 123 4.13 -17.68 -3.48
CA PRO A 123 2.95 -17.14 -2.80
C PRO A 123 3.17 -16.95 -1.29
N VAL A 124 4.11 -17.69 -0.71
CA VAL A 124 4.45 -17.66 0.71
C VAL A 124 5.96 -17.54 0.86
N LYS A 125 6.39 -16.77 1.85
CA LYS A 125 7.77 -16.69 2.31
C LYS A 125 7.80 -16.82 3.83
N ASP A 126 8.99 -17.05 4.38
CA ASP A 126 9.17 -17.13 5.84
C ASP A 126 9.06 -15.71 6.42
N ASP A 127 7.84 -15.36 6.84
CA ASP A 127 7.50 -14.12 7.52
C ASP A 127 6.27 -14.31 8.42
N ARG A 128 5.89 -13.24 9.11
CA ARG A 128 4.71 -13.18 9.98
C ARG A 128 3.37 -13.47 9.27
N TRP A 129 3.31 -13.40 7.95
CA TRP A 129 2.10 -13.60 7.16
C TRP A 129 2.00 -15.03 6.62
N GLN A 130 3.00 -15.89 6.84
CA GLN A 130 3.05 -17.23 6.25
C GLN A 130 1.80 -18.07 6.53
N GLU A 131 1.24 -17.97 7.74
CA GLU A 131 0.03 -18.70 8.15
C GLU A 131 -1.28 -18.02 7.71
N LYS A 132 -1.20 -16.78 7.21
CA LYS A 132 -2.37 -16.00 6.79
C LYS A 132 -2.67 -16.28 5.32
N LYS A 133 -3.52 -17.28 5.05
CA LYS A 133 -3.90 -17.66 3.68
C LYS A 133 -4.42 -16.52 2.80
N TRP A 134 -5.02 -15.48 3.40
CA TRP A 134 -5.47 -14.31 2.66
C TRP A 134 -4.30 -13.45 2.12
N ALA A 135 -3.12 -13.56 2.72
CA ALA A 135 -1.95 -12.80 2.36
C ALA A 135 -1.13 -13.44 1.22
N TRP A 136 -1.43 -14.70 0.90
CA TRP A 136 -0.64 -15.47 -0.06
C TRP A 136 -0.66 -14.85 -1.47
N GLY A 137 0.52 -14.61 -2.03
CA GLY A 137 0.71 -14.11 -3.39
C GLY A 137 0.35 -12.63 -3.58
N MET A 138 0.16 -11.87 -2.50
CA MET A 138 -0.18 -10.44 -2.60
C MET A 138 0.90 -9.63 -3.32
N ASP A 139 2.17 -9.99 -3.18
CA ASP A 139 3.28 -9.29 -3.84
C ASP A 139 3.15 -9.37 -5.36
N ARG A 140 3.05 -10.59 -5.89
CA ARG A 140 2.77 -10.85 -7.30
C ARG A 140 1.51 -10.14 -7.79
N LEU A 141 0.42 -10.13 -7.02
CA LEU A 141 -0.81 -9.45 -7.42
C LEU A 141 -0.59 -7.94 -7.60
N ARG A 142 0.20 -7.29 -6.73
CA ARG A 142 0.53 -5.86 -6.86
C ARG A 142 1.43 -5.62 -8.07
N ASP A 143 2.44 -6.46 -8.28
CA ASP A 143 3.36 -6.34 -9.41
C ASP A 143 2.64 -6.54 -10.76
N ASP A 144 1.81 -7.58 -10.87
CA ASP A 144 1.00 -7.84 -12.07
C ASP A 144 0.02 -6.69 -12.34
N ARG A 145 -0.59 -6.14 -11.29
CA ARG A 145 -1.47 -4.96 -11.38
C ARG A 145 -0.71 -3.73 -11.86
N ALA A 146 0.47 -3.48 -11.30
CA ALA A 146 1.30 -2.35 -11.69
C ALA A 146 1.75 -2.47 -13.15
N ALA A 147 2.21 -3.65 -13.57
CA ALA A 147 2.60 -3.92 -14.94
C ALA A 147 1.46 -3.63 -15.92
N ARG A 148 0.26 -4.17 -15.66
CA ARG A 148 -0.95 -3.90 -16.46
C ARG A 148 -1.27 -2.41 -16.52
N LEU A 149 -1.27 -1.75 -15.36
CA LEU A 149 -1.54 -0.32 -15.27
C LEU A 149 -0.55 0.49 -16.11
N GLY A 150 0.73 0.18 -16.01
CA GLY A 150 1.76 0.91 -16.75
C GLY A 150 1.66 0.70 -18.26
N ILE A 151 1.21 -0.47 -18.73
CA ILE A 151 0.91 -0.70 -20.16
C ILE A 151 -0.26 0.18 -20.60
N VAL A 152 -1.36 0.19 -19.86
CA VAL A 152 -2.56 1.00 -20.16
C VAL A 152 -2.24 2.49 -20.16
N LEU A 153 -1.58 2.99 -19.11
CA LEU A 153 -1.16 4.39 -19.01
C LEU A 153 -0.20 4.76 -20.14
N SER A 154 0.73 3.86 -20.51
CA SER A 154 1.66 4.11 -21.60
C SER A 154 0.95 4.20 -22.94
N GLY A 155 -0.03 3.32 -23.19
CA GLY A 155 -0.91 3.39 -24.36
C GLY A 155 -1.62 4.73 -24.46
N LEU A 156 -2.34 5.11 -23.40
CA LEU A 156 -3.04 6.40 -23.33
C LEU A 156 -2.11 7.59 -23.54
N ALA A 157 -0.90 7.55 -22.96
CA ALA A 157 0.07 8.64 -23.09
C ALA A 157 0.55 8.86 -24.53
N ILE A 158 0.66 7.79 -25.32
CA ILE A 158 1.17 7.83 -26.71
C ILE A 158 0.10 7.64 -27.78
N GLY A 159 -1.17 7.48 -27.40
CA GLY A 159 -2.29 7.29 -28.33
C GLY A 159 -2.42 5.87 -28.90
N LYS A 160 -1.99 4.83 -28.16
CA LYS A 160 -2.24 3.42 -28.48
C LYS A 160 -3.30 2.83 -27.55
N ASP A 161 -4.11 1.90 -28.06
CA ASP A 161 -5.12 1.19 -27.28
C ASP A 161 -4.54 -0.12 -26.70
N PHE A 162 -4.58 -0.22 -25.37
CA PHE A 162 -4.20 -1.41 -24.62
C PHE A 162 -5.28 -1.81 -23.61
N SER A 163 -6.54 -1.48 -23.89
CA SER A 163 -7.69 -1.79 -23.02
C SER A 163 -7.90 -3.29 -22.73
N VAL A 164 -7.30 -4.18 -23.53
CA VAL A 164 -7.23 -5.63 -23.22
C VAL A 164 -6.57 -5.91 -21.86
N PHE A 165 -5.71 -5.02 -21.37
CA PHE A 165 -5.05 -5.14 -20.07
C PHE A 165 -5.86 -4.52 -18.91
N ASP A 166 -7.07 -3.98 -19.17
CA ASP A 166 -7.94 -3.37 -18.15
C ASP A 166 -8.57 -4.36 -17.16
N SER A 167 -8.23 -5.65 -17.24
CA SER A 167 -8.76 -6.68 -16.34
C SER A 167 -7.93 -6.86 -15.06
N LEU A 168 -8.57 -7.44 -14.04
CA LEU A 168 -7.95 -7.82 -12.76
C LEU A 168 -7.31 -9.22 -12.80
N GLU A 169 -7.24 -9.86 -13.97
CA GLU A 169 -6.65 -11.20 -14.07
C GLU A 169 -5.12 -11.15 -13.92
N PRO A 170 -4.43 -12.23 -13.53
CA PRO A 170 -2.98 -12.28 -13.54
C PRO A 170 -2.42 -12.14 -14.96
N LEU A 171 -1.19 -11.64 -15.13
CA LEU A 171 -0.50 -11.76 -16.41
C LEU A 171 0.04 -13.19 -16.55
N ASP A 172 -0.54 -13.99 -17.45
CA ASP A 172 0.07 -15.25 -17.85
C ASP A 172 1.10 -14.99 -18.94
N ALA A 173 2.36 -15.10 -18.57
CA ALA A 173 3.48 -14.85 -19.46
C ALA A 173 3.67 -15.97 -20.52
N ASN A 174 2.94 -17.09 -20.41
CA ASN A 174 2.95 -18.19 -21.38
C ASN A 174 1.75 -18.17 -22.33
N ASP A 175 0.87 -17.16 -22.23
CA ASP A 175 -0.22 -17.00 -23.17
C ASP A 175 0.32 -16.58 -24.55
N ASP A 176 0.17 -17.46 -25.54
CA ASP A 176 0.63 -17.26 -26.92
C ASP A 176 -0.14 -16.11 -27.60
N ASP A 177 -1.40 -15.87 -27.21
CA ASP A 177 -2.22 -14.79 -27.75
C ASP A 177 -1.70 -13.41 -27.32
N LEU A 178 -0.88 -13.35 -26.27
CA LEU A 178 -0.28 -12.12 -25.76
C LEU A 178 1.11 -11.82 -26.35
N LYS A 179 1.66 -12.66 -27.24
CA LYS A 179 3.05 -12.51 -27.69
C LYS A 179 3.31 -11.23 -28.48
N GLU A 180 2.47 -10.90 -29.46
CA GLU A 180 2.61 -9.65 -30.23
C GLU A 180 2.25 -8.43 -29.38
N LEU A 181 1.20 -8.56 -28.56
CA LEU A 181 0.81 -7.53 -27.59
C LEU A 181 1.94 -7.20 -26.62
N ARG A 182 2.76 -8.17 -26.23
CA ARG A 182 3.90 -7.99 -25.33
C ARG A 182 4.98 -7.07 -25.92
N GLU A 183 5.40 -7.30 -27.16
CA GLU A 183 6.43 -6.45 -27.78
C GLU A 183 5.89 -5.04 -28.03
N ASN A 184 4.64 -4.91 -28.49
CA ASN A 184 3.97 -3.62 -28.63
C ASN A 184 3.84 -2.88 -27.29
N ALA A 185 3.52 -3.60 -26.21
CA ALA A 185 3.44 -3.05 -24.86
C ALA A 185 4.81 -2.59 -24.36
N LYS A 186 5.87 -3.40 -24.52
CA LYS A 186 7.25 -3.01 -24.15
C LYS A 186 7.66 -1.72 -24.84
N GLU A 187 7.45 -1.62 -26.15
CA GLU A 187 7.76 -0.41 -26.92
C GLU A 187 6.98 0.79 -26.42
N ALA A 188 5.69 0.63 -26.13
CA ALA A 188 4.85 1.70 -25.64
C ALA A 188 5.31 2.20 -24.27
N VAL A 189 5.65 1.30 -23.35
CA VAL A 189 6.15 1.67 -22.02
C VAL A 189 7.50 2.38 -22.11
N LEU A 190 8.38 1.96 -23.02
CA LEU A 190 9.63 2.68 -23.28
C LEU A 190 9.37 4.09 -23.85
N ALA A 191 8.43 4.22 -24.78
CA ALA A 191 8.10 5.48 -25.42
C ALA A 191 7.38 6.48 -24.48
N SER A 192 6.56 6.00 -23.55
CA SER A 192 5.82 6.84 -22.59
C SER A 192 6.72 7.51 -21.55
N ARG A 193 7.93 6.95 -21.33
CA ARG A 193 8.90 7.35 -20.29
C ARG A 193 8.38 7.19 -18.86
N ILE A 194 7.30 6.44 -18.67
CA ILE A 194 6.85 6.02 -17.34
C ILE A 194 7.88 5.01 -16.80
N ARG A 195 8.39 5.26 -15.59
CA ARG A 195 9.27 4.32 -14.89
C ARG A 195 8.52 3.66 -13.74
N PHE A 196 8.96 2.48 -13.36
CA PHE A 196 8.46 1.76 -12.21
C PHE A 196 9.44 1.89 -11.05
N ILE A 197 8.94 1.92 -9.82
CA ILE A 197 9.76 1.82 -8.63
C ILE A 197 9.25 0.62 -7.84
N TYR A 198 10.14 -0.31 -7.50
CA TYR A 198 9.84 -1.39 -6.57
C TYR A 198 10.73 -1.24 -5.34
N THR A 199 10.13 -1.41 -4.15
CA THR A 199 10.85 -1.36 -2.88
C THR A 199 10.42 -2.53 -2.00
N GLY A 200 11.39 -3.17 -1.35
CA GLY A 200 11.15 -4.35 -0.51
C GLY A 200 12.44 -4.86 0.12
N ARG A 201 12.31 -5.93 0.90
CA ARG A 201 13.42 -6.68 1.48
C ARG A 201 14.28 -7.34 0.38
N PRO A 202 15.52 -7.71 0.69
CA PRO A 202 16.42 -8.33 -0.30
C PRO A 202 15.85 -9.58 -1.00
N ASP A 203 15.09 -10.42 -0.29
CA ASP A 203 14.47 -11.63 -0.84
C ASP A 203 13.33 -11.33 -1.83
N GLU A 204 12.58 -10.26 -1.57
CA GLU A 204 11.49 -9.78 -2.43
C GLU A 204 12.04 -9.11 -3.69
N VAL A 205 13.03 -8.24 -3.52
CA VAL A 205 13.74 -7.56 -4.60
C VAL A 205 14.36 -8.57 -5.59
N GLU A 206 15.02 -9.61 -5.09
CA GLU A 206 15.64 -10.61 -5.96
C GLU A 206 14.59 -11.39 -6.76
N ALA A 207 13.42 -11.66 -6.18
CA ALA A 207 12.32 -12.29 -6.89
C ALA A 207 11.81 -11.43 -8.06
N VAL A 208 11.69 -10.11 -7.86
CA VAL A 208 11.31 -9.16 -8.92
C VAL A 208 12.38 -9.07 -10.01
N ARG A 209 13.67 -8.97 -9.65
CA ARG A 209 14.77 -8.99 -10.63
C ARG A 209 14.73 -10.25 -11.49
N LYS A 210 14.50 -11.41 -10.86
CA LYS A 210 14.36 -12.68 -11.57
C LYS A 210 13.18 -12.66 -12.54
N ALA A 211 12.06 -12.07 -12.14
CA ALA A 211 10.88 -11.93 -13.00
C ALA A 211 11.15 -11.03 -14.22
N LEU A 212 11.78 -9.87 -14.01
CA LEU A 212 12.08 -8.91 -15.07
C LEU A 212 13.04 -9.46 -16.13
N ARG A 213 13.94 -10.38 -15.74
CA ARG A 213 14.88 -11.06 -16.65
C ARG A 213 14.23 -12.17 -17.49
N GLN A 214 12.98 -12.53 -17.23
CA GLN A 214 12.28 -13.52 -18.03
C GLN A 214 11.98 -12.94 -19.42
N HIS A 215 12.22 -13.72 -20.48
CA HIS A 215 12.02 -13.30 -21.88
C HIS A 215 10.59 -12.82 -22.17
N ASN A 216 9.62 -13.32 -21.41
CA ASN A 216 8.20 -13.03 -21.53
C ASN A 216 7.70 -11.94 -20.55
N SER A 217 8.59 -11.21 -19.86
CA SER A 217 8.19 -10.02 -19.09
C SER A 217 7.60 -8.95 -20.01
N PHE A 218 6.49 -8.33 -19.62
CA PHE A 218 5.92 -7.17 -20.33
C PHE A 218 6.65 -5.86 -20.01
N ILE A 219 7.32 -5.80 -18.85
CA ILE A 219 7.99 -4.62 -18.36
C ILE A 219 9.50 -4.77 -18.55
N PRO A 220 10.16 -3.92 -19.36
CA PRO A 220 11.60 -3.97 -19.52
C PRO A 220 12.34 -3.68 -18.21
N GLU A 221 13.36 -4.46 -17.86
CA GLU A 221 14.15 -4.26 -16.62
C GLU A 221 14.70 -2.83 -16.49
N LYS A 222 15.17 -2.23 -17.60
CA LYS A 222 15.82 -0.89 -17.61
C LYS A 222 14.93 0.29 -17.19
N ILE A 223 13.61 0.09 -17.10
CA ILE A 223 12.67 1.13 -16.65
C ILE A 223 12.16 0.90 -15.23
N VAL A 224 12.66 -0.13 -14.55
CA VAL A 224 12.33 -0.42 -13.15
C VAL A 224 13.50 0.01 -12.28
N ASP A 225 13.25 1.00 -11.44
CA ASP A 225 14.13 1.44 -10.38
C ASP A 225 13.86 0.56 -9.15
N ILE A 226 14.86 -0.21 -8.72
CA ILE A 226 14.77 -1.09 -7.56
C ILE A 226 15.45 -0.39 -6.37
N ILE A 227 14.71 -0.18 -5.29
CA ILE A 227 15.25 0.29 -4.01
C ILE A 227 15.59 -0.94 -3.17
N ASP A 228 16.88 -1.23 -2.99
CA ASP A 228 17.39 -2.46 -2.39
C ASP A 228 18.28 -2.24 -1.17
N ASP A 229 17.97 -1.22 -0.34
CA ASP A 229 18.69 -1.02 0.93
C ASP A 229 18.51 -2.26 1.84
N PRO A 230 19.60 -2.90 2.30
CA PRO A 230 19.54 -4.12 3.10
C PRO A 230 18.87 -3.94 4.46
N LYS A 231 18.62 -2.70 4.90
CA LYS A 231 17.90 -2.38 6.15
C LYS A 231 16.38 -2.32 5.98
N ILE A 232 15.87 -2.40 4.75
CA ILE A 232 14.42 -2.42 4.53
C ILE A 232 13.86 -3.73 5.07
N ASP A 233 13.00 -3.63 6.08
CA ASP A 233 12.26 -4.78 6.63
C ASP A 233 10.74 -4.57 6.64
N ASN A 234 10.29 -3.32 6.79
CA ASN A 234 8.87 -2.98 6.93
C ASN A 234 8.47 -1.77 6.06
N THR A 235 7.17 -1.48 6.01
CA THR A 235 6.62 -0.36 5.22
C THR A 235 7.21 1.00 5.61
N LEU A 236 7.54 1.22 6.89
CA LEU A 236 8.08 2.49 7.34
C LEU A 236 9.47 2.73 6.71
N ASP A 237 10.31 1.71 6.68
CA ASP A 237 11.62 1.79 6.01
C ASP A 237 11.48 1.95 4.50
N GLN A 238 10.57 1.19 3.87
CA GLN A 238 10.28 1.33 2.44
C GLN A 238 9.86 2.77 2.08
N VAL A 239 8.97 3.39 2.88
CA VAL A 239 8.50 4.76 2.61
C VAL A 239 9.61 5.80 2.82
N ARG A 240 10.48 5.57 3.81
CA ARG A 240 11.64 6.44 4.08
C ARG A 240 12.64 6.40 2.93
N GLU A 241 13.03 5.21 2.47
CA GLU A 241 13.99 5.05 1.38
C GLU A 241 13.41 5.49 0.03
N LEU A 242 12.13 5.22 -0.21
CA LEU A 242 11.40 5.79 -1.35
C LEU A 242 11.49 7.32 -1.36
N GLY A 243 11.32 7.96 -0.19
CA GLY A 243 11.39 9.41 -0.06
C GLY A 243 12.71 9.97 -0.57
N LYS A 244 13.85 9.37 -0.18
CA LYS A 244 15.18 9.77 -0.65
C LYS A 244 15.28 9.65 -2.18
N SER A 245 14.91 8.49 -2.72
CA SER A 245 14.96 8.24 -4.16
C SER A 245 14.10 9.24 -4.95
N LEU A 246 12.90 9.55 -4.46
CA LEU A 246 11.98 10.48 -5.14
C LEU A 246 12.48 11.93 -5.11
N HIS A 247 13.15 12.37 -4.03
CA HIS A 247 13.76 13.69 -3.98
C HIS A 247 14.95 13.80 -4.93
N GLU A 248 15.82 12.79 -4.96
CA GLU A 248 16.97 12.76 -5.87
C GLU A 248 16.53 12.86 -7.35
N VAL A 249 15.50 12.12 -7.75
CA VAL A 249 14.99 12.20 -9.13
C VAL A 249 14.28 13.52 -9.44
N TYR A 250 13.68 14.17 -8.44
CA TYR A 250 13.06 15.49 -8.59
C TYR A 250 14.12 16.58 -8.76
N GLU A 251 15.17 16.56 -7.92
CA GLU A 251 16.31 17.47 -8.01
C GLU A 251 17.07 17.32 -9.33
N ALA A 252 17.18 16.09 -9.84
CA ALA A 252 17.75 15.80 -11.16
C ALA A 252 16.84 16.21 -12.33
N GLY A 253 15.62 16.69 -12.08
CA GLY A 253 14.67 17.15 -13.11
C GLY A 253 13.96 16.02 -13.87
N ASN A 254 14.02 14.78 -13.38
CA ASN A 254 13.33 13.62 -13.99
C ASN A 254 11.84 13.56 -13.63
N ILE A 255 11.45 14.26 -12.57
CA ILE A 255 10.07 14.55 -12.15
C ILE A 255 10.03 16.05 -11.84
N LYS A 256 8.91 16.71 -12.13
CA LYS A 256 8.72 18.15 -11.87
C LYS A 256 7.34 18.46 -11.30
N ALA A 257 7.14 19.71 -10.90
CA ALA A 257 5.85 20.22 -10.46
C ALA A 257 4.72 19.88 -11.47
N GLY A 258 3.60 19.39 -10.95
CA GLY A 258 2.43 18.96 -11.73
C GLY A 258 2.50 17.54 -12.28
N ASP A 259 3.67 16.87 -12.24
CA ASP A 259 3.74 15.44 -12.54
C ASP A 259 3.01 14.62 -11.47
N SER A 260 2.68 13.37 -11.80
CA SER A 260 1.98 12.44 -10.92
C SER A 260 2.80 11.18 -10.64
N ILE A 261 2.71 10.69 -9.40
CA ILE A 261 3.22 9.39 -8.97
C ILE A 261 2.03 8.52 -8.58
N VAL A 262 1.96 7.32 -9.16
CA VAL A 262 0.90 6.35 -8.87
C VAL A 262 1.40 5.32 -7.87
N PHE A 263 0.62 5.05 -6.83
CA PHE A 263 0.87 4.00 -5.85
C PHE A 263 -0.08 2.83 -6.05
N VAL A 264 0.49 1.64 -6.23
CA VAL A 264 -0.27 0.40 -6.44
C VAL A 264 -0.14 -0.47 -5.19
N ALA A 265 -1.24 -0.61 -4.45
CA ALA A 265 -1.33 -1.51 -3.30
C ALA A 265 -2.79 -1.79 -2.96
N HIS A 266 -3.04 -2.65 -1.99
CA HIS A 266 -4.40 -2.89 -1.52
C HIS A 266 -4.89 -1.70 -0.68
N GLY A 267 -6.20 -1.41 -0.72
CA GLY A 267 -6.81 -0.26 -0.04
C GLY A 267 -6.34 -0.05 1.42
N PRO A 268 -6.39 -1.07 2.29
CA PRO A 268 -5.88 -0.98 3.66
C PRO A 268 -4.44 -0.47 3.79
N HIS A 269 -3.53 -0.97 2.96
CA HIS A 269 -2.12 -0.56 3.00
C HIS A 269 -1.93 0.87 2.51
N LEU A 270 -2.68 1.30 1.48
CA LEU A 270 -2.64 2.68 0.96
C LEU A 270 -3.00 3.71 2.03
N VAL A 271 -3.96 3.43 2.91
CA VAL A 271 -4.32 4.31 4.03
C VAL A 271 -3.17 4.48 5.03
N ARG A 272 -2.49 3.38 5.39
CA ARG A 272 -1.31 3.46 6.26
C ARG A 272 -0.17 4.21 5.58
N MET A 273 0.08 3.91 4.31
CA MET A 273 1.13 4.58 3.51
C MET A 273 0.87 6.08 3.37
N ALA A 274 -0.37 6.52 3.19
CA ALA A 274 -0.69 7.95 3.09
C ALA A 274 -0.24 8.74 4.33
N GLY A 275 -0.34 8.15 5.52
CA GLY A 275 0.19 8.74 6.75
C GLY A 275 1.72 8.81 6.75
N LEU A 276 2.37 7.72 6.39
CA LEU A 276 3.83 7.63 6.38
C LEU A 276 4.46 8.54 5.32
N LEU A 277 3.87 8.62 4.13
CA LEU A 277 4.30 9.51 3.04
C LEU A 277 4.27 10.98 3.49
N ASN A 278 3.22 11.39 4.21
CA ASN A 278 3.13 12.74 4.76
C ASN A 278 4.14 12.99 5.87
N HIS A 279 4.35 12.02 6.77
CA HIS A 279 5.29 12.15 7.88
C HIS A 279 6.73 12.38 7.39
N PHE A 280 7.19 11.51 6.50
CA PHE A 280 8.55 11.60 5.97
C PHE A 280 8.71 12.65 4.87
N LYS A 281 7.60 13.31 4.48
CA LYS A 281 7.54 14.17 3.30
C LYS A 281 8.16 13.47 2.09
N SER A 282 7.84 12.20 1.88
CA SER A 282 8.48 11.35 0.86
C SER A 282 8.20 11.82 -0.58
N ILE A 283 7.18 12.65 -0.78
CA ILE A 283 6.78 13.17 -2.08
C ILE A 283 7.04 14.67 -2.11
N PRO A 284 7.76 15.19 -3.12
CA PRO A 284 7.92 16.62 -3.31
C PRO A 284 6.57 17.34 -3.37
N GLU A 285 6.45 18.51 -2.72
CA GLU A 285 5.16 19.17 -2.45
C GLU A 285 4.31 19.43 -3.71
N ASP A 286 4.95 19.72 -4.84
CA ASP A 286 4.28 20.04 -6.10
C ASP A 286 3.99 18.81 -6.99
N VAL A 287 4.25 17.60 -6.50
CA VAL A 287 4.03 16.34 -7.23
C VAL A 287 2.73 15.69 -6.74
N ASN A 288 1.86 15.33 -7.68
CA ASN A 288 0.56 14.75 -7.38
C ASN A 288 0.68 13.28 -6.95
N ILE A 289 -0.08 12.90 -5.92
CA ILE A 289 -0.21 11.51 -5.47
C ILE A 289 -1.50 10.90 -6.03
N LEU A 290 -1.37 9.80 -6.76
CA LEU A 290 -2.48 9.02 -7.28
C LEU A 290 -2.47 7.61 -6.69
N PHE A 291 -3.60 7.10 -6.23
CA PHE A 291 -3.73 5.73 -5.74
C PHE A 291 -4.45 4.86 -6.76
N ASP A 292 -3.88 3.70 -7.09
CA ASP A 292 -4.55 2.60 -7.80
C ASP A 292 -4.74 1.43 -6.83
N PRO A 293 -5.87 1.38 -6.10
CA PRO A 293 -6.09 0.33 -5.11
C PRO A 293 -6.46 -1.00 -5.77
N LEU A 294 -5.94 -2.10 -5.18
CA LEU A 294 -6.38 -3.47 -5.39
C LEU A 294 -7.46 -3.89 -4.38
N PRO A 295 -8.39 -4.78 -4.78
CA PRO A 295 -9.41 -5.29 -3.88
C PRO A 295 -8.79 -6.17 -2.78
N ILE A 296 -9.35 -6.12 -1.59
CA ILE A 296 -8.91 -6.96 -0.47
C ILE A 296 -9.12 -8.45 -0.83
N PRO A 297 -8.14 -9.34 -0.59
CA PRO A 297 -8.34 -10.77 -0.80
C PRO A 297 -9.55 -11.26 -0.01
N ARG A 298 -10.40 -12.10 -0.62
CA ARG A 298 -11.69 -12.52 -0.03
C ARG A 298 -11.58 -13.04 1.41
N LEU A 299 -10.53 -13.80 1.69
CA LEU A 299 -10.27 -14.37 3.03
C LEU A 299 -9.78 -13.33 4.05
N GLY A 300 -9.36 -12.14 3.59
CA GLY A 300 -8.79 -11.06 4.40
C GLY A 300 -9.72 -9.87 4.61
N ILE A 301 -10.95 -9.89 4.09
CA ILE A 301 -11.92 -8.76 4.17
C ILE A 301 -12.09 -8.25 5.61
N ALA A 302 -12.11 -9.14 6.60
CA ALA A 302 -12.21 -8.75 8.00
C ALA A 302 -10.83 -8.43 8.62
N GLU A 303 -9.84 -9.28 8.39
CA GLU A 303 -8.58 -9.23 9.13
C GLU A 303 -7.62 -8.15 8.61
N TYR A 304 -7.55 -7.92 7.30
CA TYR A 304 -6.55 -7.03 6.73
C TYR A 304 -6.81 -5.54 7.01
N PRO A 305 -8.03 -4.98 6.79
CA PRO A 305 -8.37 -3.63 7.23
C PRO A 305 -8.18 -3.44 8.73
N PHE A 306 -8.46 -4.50 9.50
CA PHE A 306 -8.26 -4.51 10.93
C PHE A 306 -6.76 -4.32 11.28
N MET A 307 -5.88 -5.12 10.68
CA MET A 307 -4.42 -5.04 10.93
C MET A 307 -3.83 -3.70 10.50
N GLU A 308 -4.25 -3.16 9.36
CA GLU A 308 -3.76 -1.87 8.87
C GLU A 308 -4.28 -0.69 9.72
N THR A 309 -5.51 -0.78 10.24
CA THR A 309 -6.02 0.18 11.23
C THR A 309 -5.19 0.16 12.51
N LYS A 310 -4.77 -1.03 12.97
CA LYS A 310 -3.83 -1.18 14.10
C LYS A 310 -2.53 -0.44 13.84
N GLY A 311 -1.94 -0.64 12.65
CA GLY A 311 -0.71 0.04 12.24
C GLY A 311 -0.86 1.56 12.15
N LYS A 312 -1.98 2.05 11.57
CA LYS A 312 -2.29 3.48 11.50
C LYS A 312 -2.42 4.10 12.88
N LEU A 313 -3.19 3.47 13.79
CA LEU A 313 -3.34 3.95 15.16
C LEU A 313 -1.98 4.02 15.87
N PHE A 314 -1.19 2.94 15.81
CA PHE A 314 0.13 2.90 16.42
C PHE A 314 1.01 4.06 15.94
N ASN A 315 1.06 4.32 14.64
CA ASN A 315 1.83 5.41 14.07
C ASN A 315 1.31 6.78 14.54
N THR A 316 -0.01 6.98 14.59
CA THR A 316 -0.59 8.24 15.03
C THR A 316 -0.28 8.51 16.51
N VAL A 317 -0.57 7.55 17.39
CA VAL A 317 -0.40 7.75 18.83
C VAL A 317 1.08 7.93 19.19
N SER A 318 1.99 7.24 18.50
CA SER A 318 3.44 7.37 18.67
C SER A 318 4.02 8.66 18.09
N GLY A 319 3.19 9.54 17.51
CA GLY A 319 3.64 10.80 16.91
C GLY A 319 4.36 10.64 15.57
N ILE A 320 4.32 9.44 14.98
CA ILE A 320 4.91 9.14 13.67
C ILE A 320 4.01 9.72 12.58
N SER A 321 2.72 9.38 12.49
CA SER A 321 1.89 9.93 11.40
C SER A 321 0.46 10.20 11.84
N ALA A 322 0.14 11.46 12.15
CA ALA A 322 -1.23 11.86 12.49
C ALA A 322 -2.10 12.12 11.26
N GLU A 323 -1.53 12.78 10.24
CA GLU A 323 -2.28 13.24 9.07
C GLU A 323 -1.88 12.44 7.84
N SER A 324 -2.87 12.07 7.02
CA SER A 324 -2.64 11.49 5.69
C SER A 324 -2.26 12.58 4.69
N CYS A 325 -1.38 12.26 3.72
CA CYS A 325 -1.15 13.16 2.59
C CYS A 325 -2.42 13.28 1.73
N GLN A 326 -2.55 14.38 1.00
CA GLN A 326 -3.61 14.49 0.00
C GLN A 326 -3.30 13.58 -1.19
N TYR A 327 -4.29 12.81 -1.63
CA TYR A 327 -4.19 11.94 -2.79
C TYR A 327 -5.50 11.97 -3.58
N ARG A 328 -5.44 11.54 -4.85
CA ARG A 328 -6.62 11.23 -5.66
C ARG A 328 -6.62 9.75 -6.01
N ILE A 329 -7.80 9.17 -6.18
CA ILE A 329 -7.92 7.81 -6.69
C ILE A 329 -7.86 7.88 -8.22
N LEU A 330 -6.97 7.10 -8.83
CA LEU A 330 -6.77 7.11 -10.27
C LEU A 330 -8.04 6.62 -10.99
N GLY A 331 -8.62 7.47 -11.86
CA GLY A 331 -9.83 7.15 -12.63
C GLY A 331 -11.14 7.18 -11.81
N ALA A 332 -11.12 7.71 -10.59
CA ALA A 332 -12.32 7.93 -9.79
C ALA A 332 -13.02 9.25 -10.10
#